data_AF-A0A7M1KRZ8-F1
#
_entry.id   AF-A0A7M1KRZ8-F1
#
_cell.length_a   1.000
_cell.length_b   1.000
_cell.length_c   1.000
_cell.angle_alpha   90.00
_cell.angle_beta   90.00
_cell.angle_gamma   90.00
#
_symmetry.space_group_name_H-M   'P 1'
#
loop_
_entity.id
_entity.type
_entity.pdbx_description
1 polymer ?
#
loop_
_entity_poly.entity_id
_entity_poly.type
_entity_poly.pdbx_seq_one_letter_code
_entity_poly.pdbx_strand_id
1 'polypeptide(L)' 'MISPEGYYEEYLKGKTKEQILTVLRGLKQEIGHHINHDLSKEQFK' A
#
# COMPACT_ATOMS: atom_id res chain seq x y z
N MET A 1 8.84 8.87 -7.77
CA MET A 1 8.61 7.89 -6.68
C MET A 1 9.07 8.54 -5.40
N ILE A 2 8.22 8.60 -4.37
CA ILE A 2 8.58 9.13 -3.05
C ILE A 2 9.64 8.21 -2.40
N SER A 3 10.65 8.79 -1.74
CA SER A 3 11.65 7.98 -1.04
C SER A 3 11.03 7.35 0.22
N PRO A 4 11.55 6.21 0.71
CA PRO A 4 11.08 5.63 1.96
C PRO A 4 11.09 6.62 3.13
N GLU A 5 12.11 7.47 3.21
CA GLU A 5 12.26 8.49 4.25
C GLU A 5 11.21 9.60 4.11
N GLY A 6 10.97 10.09 2.88
CA GLY A 6 9.93 11.07 2.62
C GLY A 6 8.54 10.53 2.96
N TYR A 7 8.28 9.24 2.66
CA TYR A 7 7.02 8.60 3.01
C TYR A 7 6.82 8.50 4.51
N TYR A 8 7.88 8.17 5.25
CA TYR A 8 7.83 8.14 6.70
C TYR A 8 7.53 9.53 7.29
N GLU A 9 8.26 10.55 6.86
CA GLU A 9 8.14 11.91 7.38
C GLU A 9 6.77 12.53 7.08
N GLU A 10 6.23 12.32 5.89
CA GLU A 10 4.96 12.91 5.46
C GLU A 10 3.73 12.13 5.95
N TYR A 11 3.81 10.79 6.02
CA TYR A 11 2.64 9.94 6.23
C TYR A 11 2.68 9.09 7.50
N LEU A 12 3.83 8.85 8.13
CA LEU A 12 3.92 7.92 9.27
C LEU A 12 4.42 8.59 10.56
N LYS A 13 5.15 9.69 10.47
CA LYS A 13 5.72 10.39 11.62
C LYS A 13 4.61 10.90 12.55
N GLY A 14 4.77 10.62 13.84
CA GLY A 14 3.81 10.99 14.87
C GLY A 14 2.55 10.10 14.94
N LYS A 15 2.38 9.11 14.05
CA LYS A 15 1.29 8.13 14.16
C LYS A 15 1.57 7.10 15.24
N THR A 16 0.50 6.61 15.87
CA THR A 16 0.60 5.48 16.80
C THR A 16 0.81 4.17 16.04
N LYS A 17 1.24 3.13 16.75
CA LYS A 17 1.43 1.79 16.17
C LYS A 17 0.17 1.27 15.50
N GLU A 18 -1.00 1.49 16.09
CA GLU A 18 -2.31 1.05 15.59
C GLU A 18 -2.68 1.76 14.28
N GLN A 19 -2.37 3.05 14.18
CA GLN A 19 -2.60 3.84 12.98
C GLN A 19 -1.67 3.39 11.84
N ILE A 20 -0.40 3.09 12.14
CA ILE A 20 0.56 2.56 11.17
C ILE A 20 0.10 1.18 10.67
N LEU A 21 -0.32 0.29 11.57
CA LEU A 21 -0.84 -1.03 11.21
C LEU A 21 -2.08 -0.94 10.31
N THR A 22 -2.95 0.04 10.55
CA THR A 22 -4.12 0.30 9.71
C THR A 22 -3.71 0.69 8.29
N VAL A 23 -2.75 1.60 8.15
CA VAL A 23 -2.20 2.02 6.85
C VAL A 23 -1.58 0.83 6.10
N LEU A 24 -0.76 0.03 6.78
CA LEU A 24 -0.13 -1.16 6.19
C LEU A 24 -1.18 -2.20 5.75
N ARG A 25 -2.27 -2.35 6.51
CA ARG A 25 -3.36 -3.28 6.17
C ARG A 25 -4.13 -2.81 4.93
N GLY A 26 -4.37 -1.51 4.79
CA GLY A 26 -4.97 -0.93 3.58
C GLY A 26 -4.10 -1.16 2.35
N LEU A 27 -2.80 -0.83 2.44
CA LEU A 27 -1.84 -1.05 1.35
C LEU A 27 -1.77 -2.52 0.92
N LYS A 28 -1.76 -3.45 1.87
CA LYS A 28 -1.80 -4.89 1.57
C LYS A 28 -3.03 -5.28 0.77
N GLN A 29 -4.20 -4.71 1.08
CA GLN A 29 -5.44 -4.98 0.34
C GLN A 29 -5.39 -4.39 -1.06
N GLU A 30 -4.98 -3.13 -1.22
CA GLU A 30 -4.84 -2.47 -2.51
C GLU A 30 -3.90 -3.24 -3.45
N ILE A 31 -2.72 -3.63 -2.95
CA ILE A 31 -1.76 -4.45 -3.71
C ILE A 31 -2.41 -5.78 -4.12
N GLY A 32 -3.12 -6.44 -3.20
CA GLY A 32 -3.83 -7.68 -3.50
C GLY A 32 -4.90 -7.50 -4.58
N HIS A 33 -5.66 -6.41 -4.53
CA HIS A 33 -6.65 -6.08 -5.56
C HIS A 33 -6.00 -5.83 -6.92
N HIS A 34 -4.89 -5.08 -6.95
CA HIS A 34 -4.16 -4.79 -8.19
C HIS A 34 -3.57 -6.05 -8.83
N ILE A 35 -2.93 -6.94 -8.06
CA ILE A 35 -2.38 -8.20 -8.57
C ILE A 35 -3.49 -9.08 -9.16
N ASN A 36 -4.60 -9.25 -8.43
CA ASN A 36 -5.71 -10.07 -8.92
C ASN A 36 -6.36 -9.50 -10.19
N HIS A 37 -6.42 -8.17 -10.29
CA HIS A 37 -6.96 -7.48 -11.45
C HIS A 37 -6.04 -7.56 -12.67
N ASP A 38 -4.71 -7.44 -12.48
CA ASP A 38 -3.74 -7.54 -13.57
C ASP A 38 -3.63 -8.98 -14.09
N LEU A 39 -3.66 -9.99 -13.22
CA LEU A 39 -3.72 -11.40 -13.62
C LEU A 39 -5.00 -11.74 -14.41
N SER A 40 -6.12 -11.08 -14.11
CA SER A 40 -7.36 -11.24 -14.87
C SER A 40 -7.24 -10.66 -16.28
N LYS A 41 -6.58 -9.50 -16.45
CA LYS A 41 -6.38 -8.88 -17.77
C LYS A 41 -5.43 -9.65 -18.68
N GLU A 42 -4.47 -10.36 -18.12
CA GLU A 42 -3.51 -11.18 -18.86
C GLU A 42 -4.14 -12.44 -19.45
N GLN A 43 -5.19 -12.98 -18.80
CA GLN A 43 -5.95 -14.16 -19.27
C GLN A 43 -6.93 -13.88 -20.42
N PHE A 44 -7.21 -12.60 -20.73
CA PHE A 44 -8.13 -12.18 -21.80
C PHE A 44 -7.44 -11.42 -22.96
N LYS A 45 -6.11 -11.53 -23.08
CA LYS A 45 -5.33 -11.05 -24.23
C LYS A 45 -4.87 -12.22 -25.09
#